data_AF-A0A8X6XEY1-F1
#
_entry.id   AF-A0A8X6XEY1-F1
#
_cell.length_a   1.000
_cell.length_b   1.000
_cell.length_c   1.000
_cell.angle_alpha   90.00
_cell.angle_beta   90.00
_cell.angle_gamma   90.00
#
_symmetry.space_group_name_H-M   'P 1'
#
loop_
_entity.id
_entity.type
_entity.pdbx_description
1 polymer ?
#
loop_
_entity_poly.entity_id
_entity_poly.type
_entity_poly.pdbx_seq_one_letter_code
_entity_poly.pdbx_strand_id
1 'polypeptide(L)'
;MHNINLSFVFGLRTIGKEHYAAKKLCSAINMNFPFKTAFMCLEKKLEHVFNNVACKIMNKAAAEVHKKNNFEEVVQCGVSVDGTWQRGGHLSLNGCVSAIFIDTGRVLDIEDSCRKRADYVRRKLKTEFHMSVKNMLGHLVRWNLLECI
;
A
#
# COMPACT_ATOMS: atom_id res chain seq x y z
N MET A 1 -7.29 26.12 -20.62
CA MET A 1 -6.61 24.91 -20.10
C MET A 1 -7.04 24.70 -18.65
N HIS A 2 -8.00 23.81 -18.40
CA HIS A 2 -8.43 23.50 -17.02
C HIS A 2 -7.59 22.34 -16.49
N ASN A 3 -6.54 22.66 -15.72
CA ASN A 3 -5.87 21.65 -14.90
C ASN A 3 -6.84 21.28 -13.77
N ILE A 4 -7.28 20.03 -13.70
CA ILE A 4 -7.72 19.52 -12.39
C ILE A 4 -6.51 19.63 -11.47
N ASN A 5 -6.71 20.24 -10.32
CA ASN A 5 -5.67 20.31 -9.29
C ASN A 5 -5.41 18.90 -8.77
N LEU A 6 -4.13 18.54 -8.64
CA LEU A 6 -3.69 17.28 -8.03
C LEU A 6 -4.40 17.02 -6.68
N SER A 7 -4.63 18.08 -5.90
CA SER A 7 -5.36 18.06 -4.63
C SER A 7 -6.80 17.57 -4.75
N PHE A 8 -7.48 17.86 -5.87
CA PHE A 8 -8.85 17.38 -6.10
C PHE A 8 -8.88 15.88 -6.36
N VAL A 9 -7.96 15.36 -7.20
CA VAL A 9 -7.80 13.91 -7.42
C VAL A 9 -7.41 13.21 -6.12
N PHE A 10 -6.49 13.81 -5.35
CA PHE A 10 -6.09 13.30 -4.05
C PHE A 10 -7.29 13.20 -3.09
N GLY A 11 -8.08 14.26 -2.94
CA GLY A 11 -9.27 14.26 -2.08
C GLY A 11 -10.29 13.19 -2.48
N LEU A 12 -10.53 13.00 -3.78
CA LEU A 12 -11.38 11.92 -4.29
C LEU A 12 -10.85 10.53 -3.92
N ARG A 13 -9.53 10.33 -4.05
CA ARG A 13 -8.90 9.05 -3.71
C ARG A 13 -9.00 8.75 -2.21
N THR A 14 -8.85 9.75 -1.35
CA THR A 14 -9.00 9.63 0.11
C THR A 14 -10.40 9.17 0.51
N ILE A 15 -11.45 9.64 -0.16
CA ILE A 15 -12.83 9.22 0.10
C ILE A 15 -13.24 7.94 -0.68
N GLY A 16 -12.29 7.30 -1.37
CA GLY A 16 -12.53 6.10 -2.17
C GLY A 16 -13.49 6.33 -3.35
N LYS A 17 -13.47 7.52 -3.95
CA LYS A 17 -14.28 7.90 -5.11
C LYS A 17 -13.40 8.09 -6.33
N GLU A 18 -13.89 7.63 -7.47
CA GLU A 18 -13.16 7.66 -8.73
C GLU A 18 -13.72 8.73 -9.69
N HIS A 19 -13.14 8.79 -10.89
CA HIS A 19 -13.52 9.66 -11.99
C HIS A 19 -15.04 9.81 -12.19
N TYR A 20 -15.83 8.73 -12.09
CA TYR A 20 -17.28 8.81 -12.31
C TYR A 20 -17.97 9.70 -11.28
N ALA A 21 -17.60 9.55 -10.00
CA ALA A 21 -18.13 10.37 -8.92
C ALA A 21 -17.67 11.83 -9.07
N ALA A 22 -16.41 12.03 -9.46
CA ALA A 22 -15.85 13.35 -9.75
C ALA A 22 -16.59 14.07 -10.87
N LYS A 23 -16.89 13.37 -11.98
CA LYS A 23 -17.69 13.89 -13.09
C LYS A 23 -19.09 14.32 -12.61
N LYS A 24 -19.77 13.46 -11.82
CA LYS A 24 -21.09 13.76 -11.28
C LYS A 24 -21.08 14.99 -10.37
N LEU A 25 -20.07 15.10 -9.51
CA LEU A 25 -19.88 16.27 -8.64
C LEU A 25 -19.71 17.54 -9.47
N CYS A 26 -18.78 17.54 -10.42
CA CYS A 26 -18.52 18.70 -11.27
C CYS A 26 -19.75 19.11 -12.09
N SER A 27 -20.53 18.14 -12.60
CA SER A 27 -21.82 18.44 -13.26
C SER A 27 -22.83 19.08 -12.30
N ALA A 28 -22.89 18.65 -11.04
CA ALA A 28 -23.82 19.21 -10.06
C ALA A 28 -23.48 20.65 -9.64
N ILE A 29 -22.18 21.00 -9.60
CA ILE A 29 -21.70 22.34 -9.25
C ILE A 29 -21.41 23.22 -10.48
N ASN A 30 -21.87 22.80 -11.65
CA ASN A 30 -21.66 23.49 -12.93
C ASN A 30 -20.19 23.84 -13.24
N MET A 31 -19.26 22.93 -12.89
CA MET A 31 -17.84 23.06 -13.17
C MET A 31 -17.42 22.19 -14.36
N ASN A 32 -16.49 22.72 -15.16
CA ASN A 32 -15.85 21.96 -16.23
C ASN A 32 -15.04 20.79 -15.65
N PHE A 33 -15.32 19.58 -16.12
CA PHE A 33 -14.61 18.37 -15.73
C PHE A 33 -13.70 17.91 -16.89
N PRO A 34 -12.42 17.59 -16.64
CA PRO A 34 -11.51 17.21 -17.69
C PRO A 34 -11.82 15.79 -18.19
N PHE A 35 -11.24 15.49 -19.34
CA PHE A 35 -11.30 14.17 -19.93
C PHE A 35 -10.71 13.10 -19.01
N LYS A 36 -11.26 11.89 -19.11
CA LYS A 36 -10.84 10.70 -18.34
C LYS A 36 -9.33 10.47 -18.38
N THR A 37 -8.70 10.72 -19.52
CA THR A 37 -7.26 10.57 -19.73
C THR A 37 -6.42 11.51 -18.85
N ALA A 38 -6.84 12.76 -18.70
CA ALA A 38 -6.15 13.73 -17.84
C ALA A 38 -6.26 13.34 -16.35
N PHE A 39 -7.44 12.89 -15.93
CA PHE A 39 -7.65 12.38 -14.57
C PHE A 39 -6.75 11.18 -14.27
N MET A 40 -6.72 10.17 -15.15
CA MET A 40 -5.86 9.00 -14.99
C MET A 40 -4.36 9.35 -14.98
N CYS A 41 -3.94 10.37 -15.74
CA CYS A 41 -2.55 10.85 -15.71
C CYS A 41 -2.18 11.42 -14.33
N LEU A 42 -3.09 12.17 -13.71
CA LEU A 42 -2.90 12.70 -12.36
C LEU A 42 -2.91 11.59 -11.30
N GLU A 43 -3.79 10.59 -11.44
CA GLU A 43 -3.79 9.41 -10.55
C GLU A 43 -2.45 8.67 -10.60
N LYS A 44 -1.90 8.42 -11.79
CA LYS A 44 -0.57 7.78 -11.93
C LYS A 44 0.55 8.60 -11.30
N LYS A 45 0.49 9.93 -11.41
CA LYS A 45 1.45 10.83 -10.75
C LYS A 45 1.34 10.71 -9.23
N LEU A 46 0.12 10.68 -8.68
CA LEU A 46 -0.11 10.47 -7.25
C LEU A 46 0.43 9.13 -6.79
N GLU A 47 0.10 8.05 -7.51
CA GLU A 47 0.59 6.69 -7.21
C GLU A 47 2.11 6.63 -7.15
N HIS A 48 2.81 7.22 -8.13
CA HIS A 48 4.26 7.28 -8.13
C HIS A 48 4.82 8.03 -6.90
N VAL A 49 4.22 9.17 -6.55
CA VAL A 49 4.63 9.93 -5.37
C VAL A 49 4.39 9.15 -4.07
N PHE A 50 3.24 8.48 -3.94
CA PHE A 50 2.93 7.65 -2.77
C PHE A 50 3.89 6.49 -2.63
N ASN A 51 4.18 5.77 -3.72
CA ASN A 51 5.13 4.66 -3.70
C ASN A 51 6.52 5.13 -3.29
N ASN A 52 6.99 6.27 -3.80
CA ASN A 52 8.28 6.82 -3.41
C ASN A 52 8.33 7.19 -1.92
N VAL A 53 7.26 7.78 -1.39
CA VAL A 53 7.17 8.13 0.04
C VAL A 53 7.11 6.87 0.91
N ALA A 54 6.29 5.89 0.53
CA ALA A 54 6.17 4.61 1.23
C ALA A 54 7.53 3.90 1.30
N CYS A 55 8.23 3.75 0.16
CA CYS A 55 9.56 3.15 0.12
C CYS A 55 10.55 3.88 1.04
N LYS A 56 10.56 5.21 1.04
CA LYS A 56 11.45 5.99 1.92
C LYS A 56 11.17 5.74 3.40
N ILE A 57 9.90 5.68 3.79
CA ILE A 57 9.49 5.45 5.18
C ILE A 57 9.83 4.03 5.61
N MET A 58 9.50 3.02 4.79
CA MET A 58 9.78 1.61 5.10
C MET A 58 11.28 1.33 5.15
N ASN A 59 12.07 1.85 4.20
CA ASN A 59 13.54 1.74 4.23
C ASN A 59 14.13 2.36 5.50
N LYS A 60 13.60 3.52 5.94
CA LYS A 60 14.02 4.15 7.19
C LYS A 60 13.66 3.30 8.41
N ALA A 61 12.46 2.70 8.42
CA ALA A 61 12.03 1.82 9.49
C ALA A 61 12.92 0.57 9.58
N ALA A 62 13.23 -0.06 8.44
CA ALA A 62 14.13 -1.19 8.38
C ALA A 62 15.56 -0.84 8.82
N ALA A 63 16.09 0.30 8.40
CA ALA A 63 17.40 0.77 8.85
C ALA A 63 17.45 0.96 10.38
N GLU A 64 16.36 1.41 11.00
CA GLU A 64 16.27 1.51 12.46
C GLU A 64 16.23 0.15 13.15
N VAL A 65 15.56 -0.85 12.55
CA VAL A 65 15.59 -2.24 13.02
C VAL A 65 17.03 -2.78 12.98
N HIS A 66 17.74 -2.63 11.86
CA HIS A 66 19.14 -3.06 11.77
C HIS A 66 20.03 -2.33 12.77
N LYS A 67 19.86 -1.01 12.93
CA LYS A 67 20.65 -0.21 13.88
C LYS A 67 20.46 -0.70 15.34
N LYS A 68 19.24 -1.09 15.73
CA LYS A 68 18.98 -1.67 17.05
C LYS A 68 19.64 -3.04 17.26
N ASN A 69 19.89 -3.77 16.17
CA ASN A 69 20.46 -5.12 16.18
C ASN A 69 21.89 -5.13 15.65
N ASN A 70 22.67 -4.09 15.95
CA ASN A 70 24.10 -3.98 15.60
C ASN A 70 24.43 -4.24 14.11
N PHE A 71 23.51 -3.90 13.20
CA PHE A 71 23.64 -4.09 11.77
C PHE A 71 23.83 -5.55 11.33
N GLU A 72 23.27 -6.50 12.08
CA GLU A 72 23.18 -7.90 11.63
C GLU A 72 22.43 -8.01 10.29
N GLU A 73 22.87 -8.95 9.44
CA GLU A 73 22.28 -9.20 8.12
C GLU A 73 20.85 -9.76 8.25
N VAL A 74 20.64 -10.65 9.22
CA VAL A 74 19.34 -11.25 9.53
C VAL A 74 18.95 -10.84 10.94
N VAL A 75 17.86 -10.09 11.06
CA VAL A 75 17.37 -9.59 12.34
C VAL A 75 16.06 -10.28 12.70
N GLN A 76 16.00 -10.88 13.88
CA GLN A 76 14.74 -11.33 14.45
C GLN A 76 14.03 -10.16 15.13
N CYS A 77 12.85 -9.81 14.65
CA CYS A 77 12.06 -8.72 15.20
C CYS A 77 10.58 -9.11 15.36
N GLY A 78 9.96 -8.63 16.43
CA GLY A 78 8.52 -8.78 16.65
C GLY A 78 7.73 -7.82 15.78
N VAL A 79 6.73 -8.34 15.05
CA VAL A 79 5.83 -7.54 14.22
C VAL A 79 4.38 -7.75 14.64
N SER A 80 3.63 -6.66 14.66
CA SER A 80 2.16 -6.67 14.69
C SER A 80 1.66 -6.53 13.26
N VAL A 81 0.62 -7.26 12.88
CA VAL A 81 0.07 -7.19 11.52
C VAL A 81 -1.33 -6.62 11.59
N ASP A 82 -1.53 -5.46 10.98
CA ASP A 82 -2.83 -4.79 10.88
C ASP A 82 -3.37 -4.85 9.46
N GLY A 83 -4.69 -5.02 9.33
CA GLY A 83 -5.36 -5.19 8.05
C GLY A 83 -6.56 -4.27 7.92
N THR A 84 -6.52 -3.36 6.94
CA THR A 84 -7.62 -2.43 6.65
C THR A 84 -8.34 -2.81 5.36
N TRP A 85 -9.67 -2.71 5.36
CA TRP A 85 -10.52 -3.06 4.22
C TRP A 85 -11.46 -1.93 3.85
N GLN A 86 -11.65 -1.69 2.54
CA GLN A 86 -12.51 -0.60 2.07
C GLN A 86 -14.00 -0.82 2.40
N ARG A 87 -14.43 -2.08 2.55
CA ARG A 87 -15.79 -2.44 2.98
C ARG A 87 -15.70 -3.38 4.18
N GLY A 88 -16.60 -3.24 5.14
CA GLY A 88 -16.72 -4.19 6.24
C GLY A 88 -17.18 -5.56 5.72
N GLY A 89 -16.51 -6.62 6.16
CA GLY A 89 -16.88 -8.01 5.90
C GLY A 89 -16.14 -8.68 4.73
N HIS A 90 -16.33 -10.00 4.59
CA HIS A 90 -15.61 -10.90 3.67
C HIS A 90 -15.83 -10.65 2.15
N LEU A 91 -16.56 -9.60 1.79
CA LEU A 91 -16.87 -9.23 0.41
C LEU A 91 -16.08 -8.00 -0.07
N SER A 92 -15.15 -7.50 0.76
CA SER A 92 -14.25 -6.42 0.38
C SER A 92 -13.32 -6.84 -0.76
N LEU A 93 -13.38 -6.08 -1.85
CA LEU A 93 -12.54 -6.30 -3.04
C LEU A 93 -11.13 -5.72 -2.87
N ASN A 94 -11.01 -4.68 -2.03
CA ASN A 94 -9.80 -3.91 -1.82
C ASN A 94 -9.48 -3.87 -0.32
N GLY A 95 -8.29 -4.32 0.04
CA GLY A 95 -7.74 -4.23 1.39
C GLY A 95 -6.22 -4.13 1.34
N CYS A 96 -5.65 -3.78 2.47
CA CYS A 96 -4.22 -3.58 2.68
C CYS A 96 -3.85 -4.21 4.01
N VAL A 97 -2.74 -4.94 4.03
CA VAL A 97 -2.15 -5.53 5.23
C VAL A 97 -0.79 -4.89 5.47
N SER A 98 -0.55 -4.40 6.67
CA SER A 98 0.72 -3.76 7.06
C SER A 98 1.38 -4.53 8.19
N ALA A 99 2.67 -4.83 8.04
CA ALA A 99 3.52 -5.32 9.11
C ALA A 99 4.15 -4.12 9.84
N ILE A 100 3.89 -4.03 11.14
CA ILE A 100 4.27 -2.92 12.01
C ILE A 100 5.26 -3.45 13.04
N PHE A 101 6.45 -2.85 13.10
CA PHE A 101 7.44 -3.18 14.11
C PHE A 101 6.94 -2.79 15.50
N ILE A 102 6.90 -3.76 16.43
CA ILE A 102 6.27 -3.57 17.75
C ILE A 102 6.96 -2.47 18.56
N ASP A 103 8.29 -2.40 18.53
CA ASP A 103 9.02 -1.50 19.42
C ASP A 103 8.92 -0.02 19.03
N THR A 104 8.71 0.28 17.75
CA THR A 104 8.68 1.67 17.26
C THR A 104 7.34 2.06 16.65
N GLY A 105 6.44 1.10 16.44
CA GLY A 105 5.16 1.32 15.76
C GLY A 105 5.31 1.68 14.28
N ARG A 106 6.49 1.44 13.67
CA ARG A 106 6.74 1.80 12.27
C ARG A 106 6.42 0.66 11.32
N VAL A 107 5.90 1.01 10.15
CA VAL A 107 5.58 0.05 9.10
C VAL A 107 6.86 -0.44 8.42
N LEU A 108 7.05 -1.76 8.41
CA LEU A 108 8.16 -2.44 7.73
C LEU A 108 7.78 -2.89 6.33
N ASP A 109 6.55 -3.34 6.15
CA ASP A 109 6.06 -3.82 4.86
C ASP A 109 4.55 -3.65 4.72
N ILE A 110 4.09 -3.56 3.47
CA ILE A 110 2.68 -3.41 3.11
C ILE A 110 2.35 -4.31 1.93
N GLU A 111 1.32 -5.13 2.08
CA GLU A 111 0.75 -5.93 0.99
C GLU A 111 -0.69 -5.53 0.69
N ASP A 112 -0.92 -5.15 -0.57
CA ASP A 112 -2.28 -4.98 -1.10
C ASP A 112 -2.95 -6.35 -1.25
N SER A 113 -4.06 -6.55 -0.55
CA SER A 113 -4.83 -7.79 -0.61
C SER A 113 -6.18 -7.55 -1.30
N CYS A 114 -6.37 -8.24 -2.43
CA CYS A 114 -7.69 -8.42 -3.01
C CYS A 114 -8.32 -9.71 -2.45
N ARG A 115 -9.65 -9.86 -2.55
CA ARG A 115 -10.46 -10.96 -1.97
C ARG A 115 -9.86 -12.37 -2.06
N LYS A 116 -9.12 -12.72 -3.12
CA LYS A 116 -8.48 -14.04 -3.29
C LYS A 116 -7.18 -14.21 -2.51
N ARG A 117 -6.49 -13.11 -2.21
CA ARG A 117 -5.14 -13.08 -1.61
C ARG A 117 -5.18 -12.90 -0.09
N ALA A 118 -6.23 -12.30 0.46
CA ALA A 118 -6.37 -12.16 1.92
C ALA A 118 -6.56 -13.47 2.68
N ASP A 119 -7.33 -14.41 2.13
CA ASP A 119 -7.47 -15.74 2.73
C ASP A 119 -6.15 -16.53 2.67
N TYR A 120 -5.26 -16.21 1.72
CA TYR A 120 -3.92 -16.77 1.62
C TYR A 120 -2.96 -16.11 2.64
N VAL A 121 -2.92 -14.78 2.71
CA VAL A 121 -2.10 -14.03 3.68
C VAL A 121 -2.48 -14.43 5.10
N ARG A 122 -3.77 -14.50 5.44
CA ARG A 122 -4.24 -14.92 6.78
C ARG A 122 -3.85 -16.37 7.15
N ARG A 123 -3.74 -17.26 6.16
CA ARG A 123 -3.29 -18.66 6.38
C ARG A 123 -1.76 -18.74 6.53
N LYS A 124 -1.01 -18.00 5.73
CA LYS A 124 0.47 -17.98 5.75
C LYS A 124 1.03 -17.34 7.04
N LEU A 125 0.41 -16.26 7.52
CA LEU A 125 0.76 -15.62 8.80
C LEU A 125 0.49 -16.53 10.03
N LYS A 126 -0.29 -17.61 9.90
CA LYS A 126 -0.52 -18.56 11.01
C LYS A 126 0.56 -19.65 11.10
N THR A 127 1.33 -19.89 10.05
CA THR A 127 2.20 -21.07 9.94
C THR A 127 3.69 -20.74 9.87
N GLU A 128 4.10 -19.58 9.36
CA GLU A 128 5.52 -19.26 9.18
C GLU A 128 5.79 -17.78 9.44
N PHE A 129 6.36 -17.46 10.60
CA PHE A 129 7.05 -16.19 10.82
C PHE A 129 8.52 -16.45 11.11
N HIS A 130 9.27 -16.70 10.03
CA HIS A 130 10.69 -16.44 9.99
C HIS A 130 10.92 -15.38 8.92
N MET A 131 10.75 -14.11 9.29
CA MET A 131 10.99 -12.99 8.37
C MET A 131 12.50 -12.77 8.29
N SER A 132 13.15 -13.49 7.38
CA SER A 132 14.52 -13.14 6.98
C SER A 132 14.42 -11.84 6.18
N VAL A 133 15.00 -10.77 6.71
CA VAL A 133 15.14 -9.47 6.02
C VAL A 133 16.14 -9.65 4.87
N LYS A 134 15.73 -10.35 3.82
CA LYS A 134 16.53 -10.51 2.59
C LYS A 134 15.86 -9.74 1.46
N ASN A 135 16.60 -8.76 0.96
CA ASN A 135 16.44 -8.01 -0.28
C ASN A 135 15.45 -6.82 -0.27
N MET A 136 15.87 -5.70 0.33
CA MET A 136 15.39 -4.35 -0.02
C MET A 136 16.32 -3.66 -1.03
N LEU A 137 16.44 -4.24 -2.22
CA LEU A 137 16.99 -3.53 -3.38
C LEU A 137 16.15 -3.89 -4.62
N GLY A 138 15.22 -3.00 -4.95
CA GLY A 138 14.82 -2.81 -6.34
C GLY A 138 13.97 -3.89 -7.01
N HIS A 139 13.11 -4.62 -6.28
CA HIS A 139 12.00 -5.32 -6.93
C HIS A 139 10.79 -5.33 -5.99
N LEU A 140 9.66 -4.83 -6.49
CA LEU A 140 8.33 -5.19 -5.99
C LEU A 140 8.32 -6.72 -5.90
N VAL A 141 8.42 -7.28 -4.69
CA VAL A 141 8.50 -8.74 -4.50
C VAL A 141 7.13 -9.31 -4.84
N ARG A 142 6.95 -9.61 -6.12
CA ARG A 142 6.20 -10.77 -6.55
C ARG A 142 6.87 -11.94 -5.82
N TRP A 143 6.18 -12.47 -4.80
CA TRP A 143 6.48 -13.78 -4.25
C TRP A 143 6.40 -14.79 -5.40
N ASN A 144 7.54 -15.08 -6.02
CA ASN A 144 7.63 -16.15 -7.01
C ASN A 144 7.63 -17.46 -6.24
N LEU A 145 6.61 -18.24 -6.57
CA LEU A 145 6.49 -19.67 -6.35
C LEU A 145 7.77 -20.35 -6.83
N LEU A 146 8.49 -21.04 -5.95
CA LEU A 146 9.35 -22.17 -6.34
C LEU A 146 9.29 -23.20 -5.21
N GLU A 147 8.60 -24.28 -5.55
CA GLU A 147 8.69 -25.66 -5.07
C GLU A 147 8.60 -25.94 -3.58
N CYS A 148 7.50 -26.59 -3.20
CA CYS A 148 7.48 -27.83 -2.44
C CYS A 148 6.13 -28.52 -2.70
N ILE A 149 6.17 -29.50 -3.62
CA ILE A 149 5.29 -30.68 -3.85
C ILE A 149 3.77 -30.49 -3.66
#